data_AF-A0A3D2MH78-F1
#
_entry.id   AF-A0A3D2MH78-F1
#
_cell.length_a   1.000
_cell.length_b   1.000
_cell.length_c   1.000
_cell.angle_alpha   90.00
_cell.angle_beta   90.00
_cell.angle_gamma   90.00
#
_symmetry.space_group_name_H-M   'P 1'
#
loop_
_entity.id
_entity.type
_entity.pdbx_description
1 polymer ?
#
loop_
_entity_poly.entity_id
_entity_poly.type
_entity_poly.pdbx_seq_one_letter_code
_entity_poly.pdbx_strand_id
1 'polypeptide(L)' 'MSKKVTAKRPNSANNVSHAKNVTKRKQKLNFQYVTINGVRFKTTAREARILRRLASK' A
#
# COMPACT_ATOMS: atom_id res chain seq x y z
N MET A 1 8.77 11.06 -13.26
CA MET A 1 8.07 11.07 -11.95
C MET A 1 6.92 10.09 -11.96
N SER A 2 6.65 9.40 -10.85
CA SER A 2 5.54 8.43 -10.77
C SER A 2 4.27 9.09 -10.24
N LYS A 3 3.16 8.98 -10.96
CA LYS A 3 1.85 9.44 -10.46
C LYS A 3 1.39 8.50 -9.34
N LYS A 4 1.08 9.04 -8.17
CA LYS A 4 0.55 8.28 -7.03
C LYS A 4 -0.95 8.08 -7.27
N VAL A 5 -1.37 6.83 -7.46
CA VAL A 5 -2.79 6.50 -7.67
C VAL A 5 -3.49 6.25 -6.33
N THR A 6 -2.76 5.86 -5.28
CA THR A 6 -3.36 5.43 -4.01
C THR A 6 -3.64 6.62 -3.10
N ALA A 7 -4.88 6.75 -2.62
CA ALA A 7 -5.21 7.64 -1.50
C ALA A 7 -4.75 7.08 -0.13
N LYS A 8 -4.42 5.79 -0.06
CA LYS A 8 -4.07 5.10 1.20
C LYS A 8 -2.80 5.68 1.83
N ARG A 9 -2.87 5.87 3.16
CA ARG A 9 -1.78 6.36 4.00
C ARG A 9 -1.42 5.32 5.07
N PRO A 10 -0.15 5.22 5.49
CA PRO A 10 0.23 4.39 6.62
C PRO A 10 -0.46 4.88 7.90
N ASN A 11 -1.07 3.97 8.64
CA ASN A 11 -1.73 4.30 9.90
C ASN A 11 -0.78 4.13 11.08
N SER A 12 -1.04 4.85 12.18
CA SER A 12 -0.42 4.59 13.47
C SER A 12 -1.32 3.68 14.29
N ALA A 13 -0.75 2.66 14.91
CA ALA A 13 -1.47 1.70 15.74
C ALA A 13 -0.71 1.41 17.02
N ASN A 14 -1.40 0.91 18.03
CA ASN A 14 -0.77 0.38 19.23
C ASN A 14 -0.30 -1.07 18.98
N ASN A 15 0.81 -1.44 19.59
CA ASN A 15 1.25 -2.82 19.76
C ASN A 15 1.14 -3.15 21.26
N VAL A 16 0.43 -4.23 21.57
CA VAL A 16 0.13 -4.60 22.96
C VAL A 16 0.80 -5.93 23.24
N SER A 17 1.64 -6.01 24.28
CA SER A 17 2.28 -7.26 24.69
C SER A 17 1.33 -8.18 25.46
N HIS A 18 1.74 -9.42 25.72
CA HIS A 18 0.99 -10.34 26.59
C HIS A 18 0.71 -9.76 27.98
N ALA A 19 1.67 -9.03 28.57
CA ALA A 19 1.49 -8.29 29.82
C ALA A 19 0.75 -6.93 29.68
N LYS A 20 0.08 -6.68 28.54
CA LYS A 20 -0.63 -5.42 28.19
C LYS A 20 0.22 -4.14 28.14
N ASN A 21 1.54 -4.23 28.03
CA ASN A 21 2.39 -3.06 27.79
C ASN A 21 2.14 -2.50 26.39
N VAL A 22 1.87 -1.20 26.30
CA VAL A 22 1.50 -0.54 25.04
C VAL A 22 2.70 0.20 24.45
N THR A 23 3.07 -0.16 23.22
CA THR A 23 4.05 0.58 22.40
C THR A 23 3.39 1.09 21.12
N LYS A 24 3.92 2.14 20.50
CA LYS A 24 3.40 2.67 19.22
C LYS A 24 4.09 1.98 18.05
N ARG A 25 3.31 1.59 17.03
CA ARG A 25 3.83 1.06 15.75
C ARG A 25 3.20 1.75 14.55
N LYS A 26 3.95 1.81 13.45
CA LYS A 26 3.44 2.29 12.17
C LYS A 26 3.05 1.11 11.28
N GLN A 27 1.80 1.08 10.82
CA GLN A 27 1.32 0.10 9.85
C GLN A 27 1.71 0.55 8.45
N LYS A 28 2.82 0.00 7.96
CA LYS A 28 3.32 0.27 6.60
C LYS A 28 2.39 -0.39 5.56
N LEU A 29 2.14 0.33 4.47
CA LEU A 29 1.45 -0.22 3.30
C LEU A 29 2.48 -0.82 2.35
N ASN A 30 2.15 -1.95 1.73
CA ASN A 30 2.99 -2.60 0.72
C ASN A 30 2.88 -1.83 -0.60
N PHE A 31 3.67 -0.75 -0.71
CA PHE A 31 3.79 0.03 -1.92
C PHE A 31 4.69 -0.68 -2.94
N GLN A 32 4.29 -0.66 -4.20
CA GLN A 32 5.02 -1.20 -5.33
C GLN A 32 4.94 -0.25 -6.51
N TYR A 33 5.97 -0.30 -7.37
CA TYR A 33 5.94 0.38 -8.64
C TYR A 33 5.40 -0.57 -9.70
N VAL A 34 4.39 -0.11 -10.45
CA VAL A 34 3.81 -0.89 -11.55
C VAL A 34 3.75 0.00 -12.78
N THR A 35 4.19 -0.53 -13.91
CA THR A 35 4.03 0.13 -15.21
C THR A 35 2.76 -0.39 -15.86
N ILE A 36 1.87 0.51 -16.26
CA ILE A 36 0.64 0.19 -17.01
C ILE A 36 0.60 1.17 -18.18
N ASN A 37 0.45 0.66 -19.41
CA ASN A 37 0.40 1.47 -20.64
C ASN A 37 1.56 2.47 -20.76
N GLY A 38 2.79 2.04 -20.44
CA GLY A 38 3.99 2.87 -20.50
C GLY A 38 4.21 3.84 -19.33
N VAL A 39 3.23 4.00 -18.42
CA VAL A 39 3.32 4.94 -17.29
C VAL A 39 3.60 4.22 -15.97
N ARG A 40 4.58 4.71 -15.20
CA ARG A 40 4.96 4.17 -13.88
C ARG A 40 4.10 4.75 -12.75
N PHE A 41 3.38 3.89 -12.04
CA PHE A 41 2.54 4.24 -10.89
C PHE A 41 3.07 3.63 -9.59
N LYS A 42 3.04 4.42 -8.50
CA LYS A 42 3.26 3.91 -7.14
C LYS A 42 1.90 3.52 -6.57
N THR A 43 1.67 2.22 -6.43
CA THR A 43 0.40 1.63 -6.03
C THR A 43 0.56 0.73 -4.80
N THR A 44 -0.52 0.40 -4.10
CA THR A 44 -0.48 -0.71 -3.14
C THR A 44 -0.61 -2.04 -3.88
N ALA A 45 -0.06 -3.12 -3.32
CA ALA A 45 -0.13 -4.45 -3.94
C ALA A 45 -1.57 -4.91 -4.26
N ARG A 46 -2.56 -4.53 -3.44
CA ARG A 46 -3.98 -4.86 -3.69
C ARG A 46 -4.54 -4.09 -4.88
N GLU A 47 -4.29 -2.78 -4.96
CA GLU A 47 -4.76 -1.95 -6.08
C GLU A 47 -4.11 -2.38 -7.39
N ALA A 48 -2.81 -2.69 -7.37
CA ALA A 48 -2.12 -3.23 -8.53
C ALA A 48 -2.72 -4.53 -9.06
N ARG A 49 -3.17 -5.43 -8.17
CA ARG A 49 -3.86 -6.66 -8.57
C ARG A 49 -5.16 -6.35 -9.32
N ILE A 50 -5.94 -5.40 -8.82
CA ILE A 50 -7.20 -4.97 -9.46
C ILE A 50 -6.90 -4.34 -10.82
N LEU A 51 -5.93 -3.42 -10.89
CA LEU A 51 -5.53 -2.75 -12.13
C LEU A 51 -5.06 -3.73 -13.20
N ARG A 52 -4.25 -4.72 -12.83
CA ARG A 52 -3.82 -5.77 -13.78
C ARG A 52 -4.99 -6.59 -14.30
N ARG A 53 -5.95 -6.95 -13.43
CA ARG A 53 -7.17 -7.67 -13.83
C ARG A 53 -8.06 -6.84 -14.76
N LEU A 54 -8.15 -5.53 -14.55
CA LEU A 54 -8.92 -4.63 -15.42
C LEU A 54 -8.22 -4.41 -16.77
N ALA A 55 -6.89 -4.36 -16.79
CA ALA A 55 -6.11 -4.16 -18.01
C ALA A 55 -5.96 -5.42 -18.88
N SER A 56 -6.11 -6.61 -18.30
CA SER A 56 -6.08 -7.89 -19.03
C SER A 56 -7.42 -8.26 -19.68
N LYS A 57 -8.45 -7.44 -19.47
CA LYS A 57 -9.80 -7.63 -19.99
C LYS A 57 -10.03 -6.61 -21.10
#